data_AF-A0A1Q9DY26-F1
#
_entry.id   AF-A0A1Q9DY26-F1
#
_cell.length_a   1.000
_cell.length_b   1.000
_cell.length_c   1.000
_cell.angle_alpha   90.00
_cell.angle_beta   90.00
_cell.angle_gamma   90.00
#
_symmetry.space_group_name_H-M   'P 1'
#
loop_
_entity.id
_entity.type
_entity.pdbx_description
1 polymer ?
#
loop_
_entity_poly.entity_id
_entity_poly.type
_entity_poly.pdbx_seq_one_letter_code
_entity_poly.pdbx_strand_id
1 'polypeptide(L)'
;MPIGLELVAEHPRRAEFEQQRERQRKLVKKVVPATMWVLLLSGTFLDSPSVALNEVGATSGWLVALFLIFIFLSHMMVLNMLIGILCDVVHQVALNEKEEVSIIIAIINTVFININIFIIIIITIIITITITRIIIIIIIIIIIIIIIISISISISISISIIIIIIIIIIISSSIITIITIIAIRFVPTVVIAFVHVPSSIIRSSSAGVHESAKSAPLAVNSGASEI
;
A
#
# COMPACT_ATOMS: atom_id res chain seq x y z
N MET A 1 -48.99 -54.12 8.31
CA MET A 1 -47.57 -53.74 8.17
C MET A 1 -47.48 -52.22 8.16
N PRO A 2 -47.08 -51.57 9.27
CA PRO A 2 -46.76 -50.15 9.27
C PRO A 2 -45.25 -49.99 9.14
N ILE A 3 -44.79 -49.50 7.98
CA ILE A 3 -43.46 -48.94 7.78
C ILE A 3 -43.71 -47.46 7.48
N GLY A 4 -43.64 -46.63 8.52
CA GLY A 4 -44.03 -45.23 8.43
C GLY A 4 -43.84 -44.55 9.77
N LEU A 5 -42.60 -44.53 10.25
CA LEU A 5 -42.19 -43.78 11.45
C LEU A 5 -40.68 -43.56 11.41
N GLU A 6 -40.17 -43.06 10.29
CA GLU A 6 -38.87 -42.38 10.29
C GLU A 6 -39.14 -40.93 10.68
N LEU A 7 -39.27 -40.75 12.00
CA LEU A 7 -39.09 -39.48 12.70
C LEU A 7 -37.68 -38.98 12.38
N VAL A 8 -37.55 -38.34 11.22
CA VAL A 8 -36.47 -37.40 10.96
C VAL A 8 -36.64 -36.29 11.97
N ALA A 9 -35.87 -36.39 13.06
CA ALA A 9 -35.67 -35.32 14.02
C ALA A 9 -35.02 -34.15 13.28
N GLU A 10 -35.87 -33.33 12.67
CA GLU A 10 -35.52 -32.15 11.92
C GLU A 10 -34.73 -31.22 12.83
N HIS A 11 -33.47 -31.00 12.46
CA HIS A 11 -32.51 -30.25 13.27
C HIS A 11 -33.07 -28.85 13.59
N PRO A 12 -33.18 -28.46 14.87
CA PRO A 12 -33.79 -27.19 15.30
C PRO A 12 -33.08 -25.95 14.73
N ARG A 13 -31.85 -26.10 14.22
CA ARG A 13 -31.10 -25.03 13.55
C ARG A 13 -31.73 -24.53 12.24
N ARG A 14 -32.52 -25.33 11.50
CA ARG A 14 -33.11 -24.86 10.23
C ARG A 14 -34.23 -23.84 10.43
N ALA A 15 -35.09 -24.04 11.42
CA ALA A 15 -36.19 -23.12 11.73
C ALA A 15 -35.67 -21.74 12.18
N GLU A 16 -34.56 -21.68 12.91
CA GLU A 16 -33.95 -20.41 13.34
C GLU A 16 -33.39 -19.59 12.16
N PHE A 17 -32.79 -20.24 11.16
CA PHE A 17 -32.29 -19.55 9.96
C PHE A 17 -33.42 -19.00 9.07
N GLU A 18 -34.53 -19.72 8.96
CA GLU A 18 -35.71 -19.22 8.23
C GLU A 18 -36.33 -18.02 8.94
N GLN A 19 -36.43 -18.07 10.26
CA GLN A 19 -36.92 -16.96 11.05
C GLN A 19 -36.01 -15.72 10.93
N GLN A 20 -34.69 -15.89 10.88
CA GLN A 20 -33.77 -14.77 10.63
C GLN A 20 -33.92 -14.20 9.21
N ARG A 21 -34.10 -15.04 8.19
CA ARG A 21 -34.35 -14.59 6.81
C ARG A 21 -35.64 -13.78 6.70
N GLU A 22 -36.71 -14.18 7.37
CA GLU A 22 -37.95 -13.41 7.38
C GLU A 22 -37.79 -12.06 8.06
N ARG A 23 -37.07 -12.01 9.19
CA ARG A 23 -36.76 -10.75 9.88
C ARG A 23 -35.95 -9.82 8.97
N GLN A 24 -34.93 -10.33 8.30
CA GLN A 24 -34.13 -9.56 7.33
C GLN A 24 -34.99 -9.04 6.17
N ARG A 25 -35.88 -9.86 5.60
CA ARG A 25 -36.80 -9.41 4.53
C ARG A 25 -37.74 -8.30 4.98
N LYS A 26 -38.27 -8.39 6.21
CA LYS A 26 -39.14 -7.35 6.78
C LYS A 26 -38.40 -6.04 7.03
N LEU A 27 -37.12 -6.12 7.40
CA LEU A 27 -36.27 -4.95 7.60
C LEU A 27 -35.90 -4.29 6.28
N VAL A 28 -35.38 -5.04 5.30
CA VAL A 28 -34.98 -4.53 3.98
C VAL A 28 -36.13 -3.79 3.28
N LYS A 29 -37.35 -4.33 3.34
CA LYS A 29 -38.54 -3.68 2.75
C LYS A 29 -38.84 -2.29 3.33
N LYS A 30 -38.41 -2.00 4.56
CA LYS A 30 -38.63 -0.70 5.20
C LYS A 30 -37.50 0.28 4.92
N VAL A 31 -36.24 -0.17 4.94
CA VAL A 31 -35.08 0.73 4.80
C VAL A 31 -34.83 1.16 3.35
N VAL A 32 -35.03 0.29 2.37
CA VAL A 32 -34.76 0.59 0.95
C VAL A 32 -35.58 1.77 0.41
N PRO A 33 -36.92 1.82 0.57
CA PRO A 33 -37.68 2.96 0.07
C PRO A 33 -37.37 4.24 0.83
N ALA A 34 -37.09 4.16 2.14
CA ALA A 34 -36.70 5.32 2.93
C ALA A 34 -35.36 5.91 2.46
N THR A 35 -34.36 5.07 2.18
CA THR A 35 -33.06 5.55 1.68
C THR A 35 -33.15 6.06 0.25
N MET A 36 -33.94 5.43 -0.63
CA MET A 36 -34.18 5.96 -1.97
C MET A 36 -34.87 7.33 -1.94
N TRP A 37 -35.81 7.53 -1.02
CA TRP A 37 -36.49 8.82 -0.84
C TRP A 37 -35.53 9.92 -0.40
N VAL A 38 -34.64 9.63 0.55
CA VAL A 38 -33.60 10.57 0.99
C VAL A 38 -32.60 10.87 -0.12
N LEU A 39 -32.14 9.85 -0.86
CA LEU A 39 -31.25 10.06 -2.00
C LEU A 39 -31.91 10.90 -3.11
N LEU A 40 -33.20 10.73 -3.33
CA LEU A 40 -33.95 11.49 -4.33
C LEU A 40 -34.19 12.94 -3.87
N LEU A 41 -34.65 13.18 -2.64
CA LEU A 41 -34.88 14.54 -2.13
C LEU A 41 -33.57 15.29 -1.88
N SER A 42 -32.67 14.74 -1.08
CA SER A 42 -31.44 15.43 -0.70
C SER A 42 -30.37 15.37 -1.79
N GLY A 43 -30.38 14.32 -2.62
CA GLY A 43 -29.39 14.15 -3.69
C GLY A 43 -29.80 14.77 -5.03
N THR A 44 -31.02 14.50 -5.50
CA THR A 44 -31.50 15.01 -6.81
C THR A 44 -32.13 16.39 -6.71
N PHE A 45 -32.90 16.68 -5.67
CA PHE A 45 -33.52 18.00 -5.49
C PHE A 45 -32.68 18.99 -4.69
N LEU A 46 -31.49 18.57 -4.20
CA LEU A 46 -30.63 19.38 -3.30
C LEU A 46 -31.41 19.97 -2.13
N ASP A 47 -32.35 19.21 -1.56
CA ASP A 47 -33.01 19.65 -0.34
C ASP A 47 -32.07 19.47 0.85
N SER A 48 -31.53 20.60 1.32
CA SER A 48 -30.64 20.70 2.48
C SER A 48 -29.42 19.76 2.44
N PRO A 49 -28.59 19.79 1.37
CA PRO A 49 -27.48 18.86 1.18
C PRO A 49 -26.42 18.98 2.28
N SER A 50 -26.30 20.15 2.92
CA SER A 50 -25.37 20.39 4.03
C SER A 50 -25.67 19.51 5.25
N VAL A 51 -26.95 19.23 5.54
CA VAL A 51 -27.33 18.37 6.68
C VAL A 51 -26.98 16.92 6.37
N ALA A 52 -27.36 16.44 5.19
CA ALA A 52 -27.05 15.09 4.73
C ALA A 52 -25.53 14.84 4.62
N LEU A 53 -24.76 15.81 4.10
CA LEU A 53 -23.31 15.71 4.01
C LEU A 53 -22.63 15.67 5.39
N ASN A 54 -23.14 16.43 6.37
CA ASN A 54 -22.59 16.41 7.73
C ASN A 54 -22.88 15.09 8.45
N GLU A 55 -24.08 14.52 8.29
CA GLU A 55 -24.45 13.23 8.87
C GLU A 55 -23.63 12.08 8.27
N VAL A 56 -23.47 12.07 6.95
CA VAL A 56 -22.66 11.07 6.25
C VAL A 56 -21.17 11.24 6.55
N GLY A 57 -20.71 12.48 6.66
CA GLY A 57 -19.33 12.84 6.98
C GLY A 57 -18.90 12.46 8.39
N ALA A 58 -19.84 12.48 9.35
CA ALA A 58 -19.58 12.00 10.70
C ALA A 58 -19.28 10.49 10.75
N THR A 59 -19.76 9.72 9.77
CA THR A 59 -19.54 8.27 9.72
C THR A 59 -18.25 7.93 8.96
N SER A 60 -18.08 8.47 7.75
CA SER A 60 -16.84 8.27 6.98
C SER A 60 -16.69 9.29 5.85
N GLY A 61 -15.48 9.82 5.68
CA GLY A 61 -15.18 10.75 4.59
C GLY A 61 -15.31 10.15 3.18
N TRP A 62 -15.18 8.83 3.04
CA TRP A 62 -15.33 8.15 1.74
C TRP A 62 -16.78 8.16 1.25
N LEU A 63 -17.77 7.93 2.13
CA LEU A 63 -19.18 8.00 1.75
C LEU A 63 -19.58 9.42 1.30
N VAL A 64 -18.98 10.46 1.89
CA VAL A 64 -19.20 11.86 1.46
C VAL A 64 -18.79 12.06 0.01
N ALA A 65 -17.62 11.55 -0.39
CA ALA A 65 -17.14 11.66 -1.77
C ALA A 65 -18.08 10.92 -2.75
N LEU A 66 -18.56 9.73 -2.39
CA LEU A 66 -19.50 8.96 -3.21
C LEU A 66 -20.85 9.68 -3.35
N PHE A 67 -21.36 10.25 -2.25
CA PHE A 67 -22.60 11.03 -2.26
C PHE A 67 -22.49 12.30 -3.11
N LEU A 68 -21.34 12.98 -3.09
CA LEU A 68 -21.07 14.18 -3.90
C LEU A 68 -21.01 13.84 -5.40
N ILE A 69 -20.40 12.71 -5.76
CA ILE A 69 -20.40 12.19 -7.16
C ILE A 69 -21.83 11.85 -7.60
N PHE A 70 -22.63 11.23 -6.73
CA PHE A 70 -24.02 10.90 -7.02
C PHE A 70 -24.86 12.16 -7.31
N ILE A 71 -24.75 13.19 -6.47
CA ILE A 71 -25.41 14.50 -6.68
C ILE A 71 -25.04 15.06 -8.05
N PHE A 72 -23.75 15.08 -8.36
CA PHE A 72 -23.24 15.63 -9.61
C PHE A 72 -23.79 14.89 -10.83
N LEU A 73 -23.73 13.55 -10.84
CA LEU A 73 -24.28 12.72 -11.92
C LEU A 73 -25.79 12.88 -12.07
N SER A 74 -26.52 12.98 -10.95
CA SER A 74 -27.97 13.16 -10.97
C SER A 74 -28.38 14.50 -11.62
N HIS A 75 -27.68 15.59 -11.31
CA HIS A 75 -27.94 16.90 -11.92
C HIS A 75 -27.63 16.92 -13.41
N MET A 76 -26.52 16.31 -13.82
CA MET A 76 -26.16 16.18 -15.23
C MET A 76 -27.23 15.40 -16.01
N MET A 77 -27.76 14.32 -15.44
CA MET A 77 -28.81 13.53 -16.08
C MET A 77 -30.12 14.32 -16.23
N VAL A 78 -30.55 15.02 -15.17
CA VAL A 78 -31.80 15.81 -15.19
C VAL A 78 -31.71 16.97 -16.18
N LEU A 79 -30.59 17.72 -16.18
CA LEU A 79 -30.40 18.82 -17.14
C LEU A 79 -30.40 18.31 -18.58
N ASN A 80 -29.75 17.17 -18.84
CA ASN A 80 -29.70 16.58 -20.18
C ASN A 80 -31.08 16.09 -20.67
N MET A 81 -31.96 15.64 -19.78
CA MET A 81 -33.33 15.23 -20.16
C MET A 81 -34.27 16.44 -20.29
N LEU A 82 -34.13 17.44 -19.42
CA LEU A 82 -34.94 18.66 -19.43
C LEU A 82 -34.65 19.52 -20.66
N ILE A 83 -33.39 19.57 -21.13
CA ILE A 83 -33.03 20.26 -22.36
C ILE A 83 -33.72 19.62 -23.57
N GLY A 84 -33.80 18.28 -23.62
CA GLY A 84 -34.45 17.56 -24.70
C GLY A 84 -35.94 17.92 -24.82
N ILE A 85 -36.66 17.87 -23.69
CA ILE A 85 -38.10 18.17 -23.69
C ILE A 85 -38.40 19.65 -23.93
N LEU A 86 -37.53 20.56 -23.47
CA LEU A 86 -37.70 22.00 -23.70
C LEU A 86 -37.59 22.32 -25.20
N CYS A 87 -36.66 21.66 -25.91
CA CYS A 87 -36.49 21.81 -27.35
C CYS A 87 -37.74 21.33 -28.12
N ASP A 88 -38.27 20.16 -27.75
CA ASP A 88 -39.47 19.61 -28.40
C ASP A 88 -40.69 20.52 -28.22
N VAL A 89 -40.91 21.06 -27.01
CA VAL A 89 -42.06 21.94 -26.73
C VAL A 89 -41.90 23.28 -27.44
N VAL A 90 -40.70 23.88 -27.45
CA VAL A 90 -40.46 25.15 -28.15
C VAL A 90 -40.60 24.98 -29.66
N HIS A 91 -40.16 23.84 -30.22
CA HIS A 91 -40.34 23.55 -31.63
C HIS A 91 -41.83 23.43 -32.00
N GLN A 92 -42.64 22.78 -31.15
CA GLN A 92 -44.09 22.67 -31.37
C GLN A 92 -44.82 24.01 -31.25
N VAL A 93 -44.46 24.85 -30.28
CA VAL A 93 -45.04 26.20 -30.14
C VAL A 93 -44.65 27.07 -31.34
N ALA A 94 -43.41 26.96 -31.81
CA ALA A 94 -42.91 27.68 -32.97
C ALA A 94 -43.62 27.31 -34.30
N LEU A 95 -44.09 26.07 -34.45
CA LEU A 95 -44.85 25.64 -35.63
C LEU A 95 -46.30 26.15 -35.60
N ASN A 96 -46.87 26.38 -34.41
CA ASN A 96 -48.24 26.82 -34.23
C ASN A 96 -48.41 28.35 -34.35
N GLU A 97 -47.37 29.12 -34.08
CA GLU A 97 -47.37 30.58 -34.25
C GLU A 97 -46.66 30.97 -35.55
N LYS A 98 -47.44 31.23 -36.60
CA LYS A 98 -46.96 31.13 -38.00
C LYS A 98 -46.34 32.39 -38.62
N GLU A 99 -46.33 33.55 -37.97
CA GLU A 99 -45.98 34.81 -38.68
C GLU A 99 -44.89 35.70 -38.05
N GLU A 100 -44.50 35.53 -36.78
CA GLU A 100 -43.39 36.31 -36.17
C GLU A 100 -42.18 35.46 -35.71
N VAL A 101 -42.25 34.15 -35.87
CA VAL A 101 -41.45 33.22 -35.06
C VAL A 101 -40.11 32.84 -35.70
N SER A 102 -39.88 33.12 -36.98
CA SER A 102 -38.60 32.81 -37.65
C SER A 102 -37.39 33.49 -36.99
N ILE A 103 -37.56 34.72 -36.48
CA ILE A 103 -36.49 35.45 -35.80
C ILE A 103 -36.30 34.90 -34.37
N ILE A 104 -37.40 34.61 -33.68
CA ILE A 104 -37.39 34.05 -32.32
C ILE A 104 -36.73 32.66 -32.31
N ILE A 105 -37.05 31.79 -33.27
CA ILE A 105 -36.43 30.47 -33.44
C ILE A 105 -34.93 30.61 -33.67
N ALA A 106 -34.50 31.55 -34.53
CA ALA A 106 -33.08 31.77 -34.80
C ALA A 106 -32.32 32.18 -33.53
N ILE A 107 -32.88 33.10 -32.75
CA ILE A 107 -32.30 33.54 -31.46
C ILE A 107 -32.26 32.37 -30.46
N ILE A 108 -33.35 31.61 -30.34
CA ILE A 108 -33.42 30.44 -29.46
C ILE A 108 -32.36 29.41 -29.86
N ASN A 109 -32.24 29.08 -31.14
CA ASN A 109 -31.22 28.14 -31.61
C ASN A 109 -29.80 28.64 -31.30
N THR A 110 -29.51 29.92 -31.50
CA THR A 110 -28.20 30.49 -31.15
C THR A 110 -27.93 30.41 -29.64
N VAL A 111 -28.92 30.74 -28.80
CA VAL A 111 -28.81 30.64 -27.35
C VAL A 111 -28.62 29.19 -26.91
N PHE A 112 -29.34 28.24 -27.53
CA PHE A 112 -29.25 26.83 -27.21
C PHE A 112 -27.91 26.21 -27.61
N ILE A 113 -27.38 26.57 -28.77
CA ILE A 113 -26.04 26.17 -29.21
C ILE A 113 -24.99 26.69 -28.22
N ASN A 114 -25.11 27.96 -27.82
CA ASN A 114 -24.19 28.54 -26.83
C ASN A 114 -24.29 27.84 -25.46
N ILE A 115 -25.50 27.52 -25.00
CA ILE A 115 -25.72 26.77 -23.76
C ILE A 115 -25.14 25.35 -23.87
N ASN A 116 -25.38 24.64 -24.97
CA ASN A 116 -24.88 23.27 -25.15
C ASN A 116 -23.35 23.25 -25.23
N ILE A 117 -22.74 24.20 -25.95
CA ILE A 117 -21.28 24.39 -25.97
C ILE A 117 -20.76 24.66 -24.56
N PHE A 118 -21.42 25.54 -23.80
CA PHE A 118 -21.03 25.83 -22.43
C PHE A 118 -21.12 24.61 -21.51
N ILE A 119 -22.19 23.80 -21.64
CA ILE A 119 -22.35 22.54 -20.92
C ILE A 119 -21.23 21.55 -21.29
N ILE A 120 -20.95 21.37 -22.58
CA ILE A 120 -19.86 20.48 -23.04
C ILE A 120 -18.50 20.94 -22.49
N ILE A 121 -18.24 22.25 -22.48
CA ILE A 121 -17.01 22.81 -21.92
C ILE A 121 -16.93 22.53 -20.41
N ILE A 122 -18.02 22.78 -19.66
CA ILE A 122 -18.07 22.48 -18.22
C ILE A 122 -17.83 20.99 -17.95
N ILE A 123 -18.49 20.10 -18.69
CA ILE A 123 -18.31 18.66 -18.57
C ILE A 123 -16.85 18.30 -18.82
N THR A 124 -16.26 18.82 -19.90
CA THR A 124 -14.87 18.55 -20.27
C THR A 124 -13.90 19.02 -19.18
N ILE A 125 -14.11 20.21 -18.62
CA ILE A 125 -13.32 20.74 -17.51
C ILE A 125 -13.44 19.87 -16.26
N ILE A 126 -14.67 19.47 -15.89
CA ILE A 126 -14.90 18.66 -14.70
C ILE A 126 -14.29 17.26 -14.85
N ILE A 127 -14.44 16.64 -16.02
CA ILE A 127 -13.79 15.37 -16.35
C ILE A 127 -12.28 15.53 -16.26
N THR A 128 -11.72 16.59 -16.83
CA THR A 128 -10.27 16.85 -16.80
C THR A 128 -9.78 17.00 -15.37
N ILE A 129 -10.44 17.82 -14.54
CA ILE A 129 -10.09 18.00 -13.11
C ILE A 129 -10.19 16.66 -12.36
N THR A 130 -11.25 15.89 -12.60
CA THR A 130 -11.46 14.59 -11.94
C THR A 130 -10.35 13.61 -12.31
N ILE A 131 -10.00 13.51 -13.60
CA ILE A 131 -8.91 12.67 -14.10
C ILE A 131 -7.58 13.13 -13.49
N THR A 132 -7.28 14.42 -13.49
CA THR A 132 -6.04 14.95 -12.90
C THR A 132 -5.94 14.60 -11.40
N ARG A 133 -7.01 14.74 -10.63
CA ARG A 133 -7.02 14.37 -9.20
C ARG A 133 -6.81 12.87 -9.00
N ILE A 134 -7.45 12.02 -9.82
CA ILE A 134 -7.26 10.56 -9.77
C ILE A 134 -5.80 10.20 -10.08
N ILE A 135 -5.21 10.78 -11.12
CA ILE A 135 -3.81 10.55 -11.50
C ILE A 135 -2.87 10.95 -10.36
N ILE A 136 -3.09 12.12 -9.73
CA ILE A 136 -2.29 12.58 -8.59
C ILE A 136 -2.38 11.59 -7.41
N ILE A 137 -3.59 11.12 -7.08
CA ILE A 137 -3.78 10.14 -6.00
C ILE A 137 -3.06 8.83 -6.31
N ILE A 138 -3.15 8.33 -7.55
CA ILE A 138 -2.45 7.12 -7.99
C ILE A 138 -0.93 7.29 -7.85
N ILE A 139 -0.38 8.43 -8.29
CA ILE A 139 1.05 8.73 -8.16
C ILE A 139 1.49 8.75 -6.69
N ILE A 140 0.71 9.39 -5.81
CA ILE A 140 1.01 9.43 -4.37
C ILE A 140 1.01 8.02 -3.78
N ILE A 141 0.03 7.18 -4.12
CA ILE A 141 -0.04 5.79 -3.67
C ILE A 141 1.20 5.02 -4.14
N ILE A 142 1.60 5.17 -5.41
CA ILE A 142 2.80 4.54 -6.00
C ILE A 142 4.08 5.00 -5.27
N ILE A 143 4.20 6.27 -4.91
CA ILE A 143 5.35 6.77 -4.16
C ILE A 143 5.39 6.15 -2.76
N ILE A 144 4.25 6.09 -2.06
CA ILE A 144 4.17 5.50 -0.72
C ILE A 144 4.57 4.02 -0.73
N ILE A 145 4.09 3.23 -1.70
CA ILE A 145 4.45 1.82 -1.81
C ILE A 145 5.94 1.62 -2.09
N ILE A 146 6.55 2.46 -2.93
CA ILE A 146 8.00 2.43 -3.18
C ILE A 146 8.78 2.72 -1.90
N ILE A 147 8.36 3.72 -1.12
CA ILE A 147 9.00 4.07 0.17
C ILE A 147 8.90 2.89 1.15
N ILE A 148 7.73 2.27 1.28
CA ILE A 148 7.51 1.12 2.17
C ILE A 148 8.41 -0.06 1.78
N ILE A 149 8.51 -0.37 0.48
CA ILE A 149 9.39 -1.42 -0.02
C ILE A 149 10.85 -1.09 0.29
N SER A 150 11.28 0.14 0.05
CA SER A 150 12.66 0.59 0.31
C SER A 150 13.02 0.44 1.80
N ILE A 151 12.13 0.86 2.70
CA ILE A 151 12.32 0.71 4.15
C ILE A 151 12.39 -0.77 4.55
N SER A 152 11.49 -1.60 4.02
CA SER A 152 11.46 -3.04 4.30
C SER A 152 12.77 -3.73 3.89
N ILE A 153 13.28 -3.42 2.71
CA ILE A 153 14.57 -3.94 2.21
C ILE A 153 15.73 -3.46 3.10
N SER A 154 15.76 -2.17 3.45
CA SER A 154 16.80 -1.60 4.32
C SER A 154 16.84 -2.25 5.70
N ILE A 155 15.67 -2.50 6.31
CA ILE A 155 15.53 -3.21 7.59
C ILE A 155 16.02 -4.66 7.44
N SER A 156 15.59 -5.36 6.39
CA SER A 156 16.00 -6.75 6.15
C SER A 156 17.53 -6.88 6.01
N ILE A 157 18.17 -5.99 5.26
CA ILE A 157 19.63 -5.98 5.09
C ILE A 157 20.33 -5.70 6.43
N SER A 158 19.84 -4.72 7.19
CA SER A 158 20.40 -4.37 8.51
C SER A 158 20.34 -5.54 9.48
N ILE A 159 19.22 -6.26 9.52
CA ILE A 159 19.04 -7.45 10.36
C ILE A 159 20.00 -8.57 9.92
N SER A 160 20.12 -8.83 8.61
CA SER A 160 21.05 -9.86 8.09
C SER A 160 22.50 -9.56 8.46
N ILE A 161 22.94 -8.30 8.38
CA ILE A 161 24.31 -7.89 8.76
C ILE A 161 24.54 -8.11 10.26
N ILE A 162 23.59 -7.73 11.11
CA ILE A 162 23.69 -7.92 12.57
C ILE A 162 23.83 -9.41 12.91
N ILE A 163 23.05 -10.28 12.27
CA ILE A 163 23.12 -11.74 12.48
C ILE A 163 24.51 -12.27 12.08
N ILE A 164 25.07 -11.84 10.94
CA ILE A 164 26.41 -12.25 10.49
C ILE A 164 27.47 -11.82 11.51
N ILE A 165 27.41 -10.59 12.02
CA ILE A 165 28.35 -10.09 13.03
C ILE A 165 28.28 -10.92 14.32
N ILE A 166 27.07 -11.25 14.79
CA ILE A 166 26.87 -12.08 15.98
C ILE A 166 27.49 -13.47 15.77
N ILE A 167 27.28 -14.09 14.60
CA ILE A 167 27.88 -15.39 14.27
C ILE A 167 29.41 -15.31 14.28
N ILE A 168 30.00 -14.27 13.70
CA ILE A 168 31.47 -14.07 13.70
C ILE A 168 32.00 -13.92 15.13
N ILE A 169 31.31 -13.19 16.01
CA ILE A 169 31.70 -13.02 17.42
C ILE A 169 31.65 -14.37 18.16
N ILE A 170 30.59 -15.17 17.96
CA ILE A 170 30.45 -16.50 18.58
C ILE A 170 31.57 -17.45 18.13
N ILE A 171 31.85 -17.47 16.82
CA ILE A 171 32.94 -18.29 16.26
C ILE A 171 34.28 -17.86 16.83
N SER A 172 34.55 -16.56 16.87
CA SER A 172 35.81 -16.01 17.40
C SER A 172 36.00 -16.36 18.87
N SER A 173 34.95 -16.22 19.69
CA SER A 173 34.97 -16.59 21.11
C SER A 173 35.23 -18.10 21.32
N SER A 174 34.62 -18.94 20.48
CA SER A 174 34.81 -20.39 20.51
C SER A 174 36.25 -20.78 20.14
N ILE A 175 36.81 -20.16 19.09
CA ILE A 175 38.20 -20.40 18.66
C ILE A 175 39.19 -20.00 19.76
N ILE A 176 39.00 -18.82 20.37
CA ILE A 176 39.86 -18.36 21.47
C ILE A 176 39.84 -19.37 22.62
N THR A 177 38.65 -19.84 23.00
CA THR A 177 38.48 -20.83 24.08
C THR A 177 39.21 -22.14 23.75
N ILE A 178 39.11 -22.64 22.52
CA ILE A 178 39.80 -23.85 22.07
C ILE A 178 41.32 -23.66 22.13
N ILE A 179 41.84 -22.53 21.64
CA ILE A 179 43.28 -22.23 21.67
C ILE A 179 43.79 -22.17 23.11
N THR A 180 43.05 -21.53 24.03
CA THR A 180 43.40 -21.47 25.45
C THR A 180 43.45 -22.86 26.07
N ILE A 181 42.48 -23.74 25.77
CA ILE A 181 42.46 -25.13 26.27
C ILE A 181 43.69 -25.91 25.76
N ILE A 182 44.04 -25.78 24.48
CA ILE A 182 45.20 -26.44 23.88
C ILE A 182 46.49 -25.94 24.54
N ALA A 183 46.64 -24.61 24.70
CA ALA A 183 47.80 -24.01 25.34
C ALA A 183 47.97 -24.52 26.78
N ILE A 184 46.90 -24.55 27.57
CA ILE A 184 46.91 -25.06 28.95
C ILE A 184 47.31 -26.54 28.99
N ARG A 185 46.88 -27.36 28.02
CA ARG A 185 47.24 -28.79 27.95
C ARG A 185 48.70 -29.02 27.52
N PHE A 186 49.26 -28.15 26.69
CA PHE A 186 50.60 -28.32 26.15
C PHE A 186 51.70 -27.94 27.15
N VAL A 187 51.49 -26.87 27.94
CA VAL A 187 52.46 -26.37 28.94
C VAL A 187 52.98 -27.47 29.88
N PRO A 188 52.15 -28.24 30.61
CA PRO A 188 52.64 -29.25 31.53
C PRO A 188 53.39 -30.38 30.81
N THR A 189 52.98 -30.76 29.60
CA THR A 189 53.66 -31.79 28.80
C THR A 189 55.09 -31.36 28.43
N VAL A 190 55.26 -30.11 28.01
CA VAL A 190 56.59 -29.56 27.70
C VAL A 190 57.43 -29.42 28.97
N VAL A 191 56.85 -28.95 30.08
CA VAL A 191 57.56 -28.82 31.36
C VAL A 191 58.05 -30.18 31.85
N ILE A 192 57.22 -31.23 31.79
CA ILE A 192 57.60 -32.59 32.18
C ILE A 192 58.71 -33.12 31.25
N ALA A 193 58.59 -32.90 29.94
CA ALA A 193 59.63 -33.30 28.99
C ALA A 193 60.98 -32.60 29.24
N PHE A 194 60.96 -31.32 29.64
CA PHE A 194 62.17 -30.56 29.95
C PHE A 194 62.79 -30.94 31.30
N VAL A 195 62.00 -31.34 32.29
CA VAL A 195 62.49 -31.85 33.58
C VAL A 195 63.16 -33.22 33.45
N HIS A 196 62.80 -34.02 32.43
CA HIS A 196 63.37 -35.36 32.22
C HIS A 196 64.60 -35.39 31.29
N VAL A 197 65.35 -34.29 31.18
CA VAL A 197 66.60 -34.28 30.40
C VAL A 197 67.60 -35.26 31.04
N PRO A 198 68.02 -36.32 30.32
CA PRO A 198 68.97 -37.29 30.85
C PRO A 198 70.31 -36.60 31.09
N SER A 199 70.83 -36.74 32.31
CA SER A 199 72.05 -36.12 32.82
C SER A 199 73.36 -36.60 32.16
N SER A 200 73.30 -37.27 31.01
CA SER A 200 74.45 -37.86 30.33
C SER A 200 75.23 -36.89 29.42
N ILE A 201 74.74 -35.66 29.18
CA ILE A 201 75.33 -34.74 28.16
C ILE A 201 76.21 -33.61 28.77
N ILE A 202 76.37 -33.52 30.09
CA ILE A 202 77.10 -32.40 30.74
C ILE A 202 78.65 -32.50 30.64
N ARG A 203 79.24 -33.54 30.01
CA ARG A 203 80.70 -33.74 30.06
C ARG A 203 81.52 -33.42 28.80
N SER A 204 80.97 -32.84 27.74
CA SER A 204 81.76 -32.58 26.51
C SER A 204 81.46 -31.25 25.81
N SER A 205 81.76 -30.11 26.43
CA SER A 205 81.89 -28.87 25.65
C SER A 205 82.74 -27.82 26.39
N SER A 206 84.05 -28.08 26.38
CA SER A 206 85.12 -27.16 26.81
C SER A 206 86.19 -27.19 25.71
N ALA A 207 85.86 -26.76 24.51
CA ALA A 207 86.82 -26.44 23.45
C ALA A 207 86.12 -25.71 22.32
N GLY A 208 86.63 -24.55 21.90
CA GLY A 208 86.22 -23.93 20.64
C GLY A 208 85.81 -22.46 20.71
N VAL A 209 86.58 -21.64 21.43
CA VAL A 209 86.68 -20.20 21.15
C VAL A 209 87.66 -20.06 19.99
N HIS A 210 87.22 -19.58 18.83
CA HIS A 210 87.85 -18.54 18.00
C HIS A 210 87.30 -18.53 16.57
N GLU A 211 87.28 -17.31 16.02
CA GLU A 211 87.48 -16.97 14.60
C GLU A 211 86.26 -16.64 13.73
N SER A 212 86.09 -15.34 13.49
CA SER A 212 86.40 -14.68 12.20
C SER A 212 85.31 -13.73 11.70
N ALA A 213 85.71 -12.46 11.64
CA ALA A 213 85.00 -11.35 11.03
C ALA A 213 85.14 -11.35 9.50
N LYS A 214 84.09 -10.98 8.75
CA LYS A 214 84.25 -10.45 7.38
C LYS A 214 83.03 -9.66 6.88
N SER A 215 83.15 -8.32 6.95
CA SER A 215 82.77 -7.26 5.97
C SER A 215 81.53 -7.37 5.05
N ALA A 216 80.60 -6.38 5.19
CA ALA A 216 79.97 -5.41 4.24
C ALA A 216 79.73 -5.76 2.72
N PRO A 217 78.97 -4.97 1.87
CA PRO A 217 78.21 -3.70 2.04
C PRO A 217 76.82 -3.57 1.28
N LEU A 218 76.11 -2.46 1.55
CA LEU A 218 75.23 -1.57 0.71
C LEU A 218 74.49 -2.05 -0.58
N ALA A 219 73.17 -1.75 -0.66
CA ALA A 219 72.40 -1.19 -1.82
C ALA A 219 70.93 -0.93 -1.39
N VAL A 220 70.37 0.30 -1.40
CA VAL A 220 69.83 1.13 -2.51
C VAL A 220 68.50 0.64 -3.11
N ASN A 221 67.46 1.50 -3.03
CA ASN A 221 66.43 1.91 -4.04
C ASN A 221 65.01 2.02 -3.43
N SER A 222 64.37 3.20 -3.25
CA SER A 222 63.52 3.98 -4.19
C SER A 222 62.56 3.12 -5.05
N GLY A 223 61.26 3.36 -5.28
CA GLY A 223 60.30 4.46 -5.11
C GLY A 223 58.92 4.02 -5.69
N ALA A 224 58.03 4.99 -6.00
CA ALA A 224 56.67 4.90 -6.62
C ALA A 224 55.50 4.70 -5.62
N SER A 225 54.51 5.60 -5.41
CA SER A 225 53.77 6.57 -6.25
C SER A 225 53.05 5.95 -7.43
N GLU A 226 51.73 5.71 -7.31
CA GLU A 226 50.73 5.96 -8.37
C GLU A 226 49.28 5.85 -7.81
N ILE A 227 48.57 6.98 -7.93
CA ILE A 227 47.12 7.24 -8.15
C ILE A 227 46.10 6.83 -7.07
#